data_AF-A0AAU4YP05-F1
#
_entry.id   AF-A0AAU4YP05-F1
#
_cell.length_a   1.000
_cell.length_b   1.000
_cell.length_c   1.000
_cell.angle_alpha   90.00
_cell.angle_beta   90.00
_cell.angle_gamma   90.00
#
_symmetry.space_group_name_H-M   'P 1'
#
loop_
_entity.id
_entity.type
_entity.pdbx_description
1 polymer ?
#
loop_
_entity_poly.entity_id
_entity_poly.type
_entity_poly.pdbx_seq_one_letter_code
_entity_poly.pdbx_strand_id
1 'polypeptide(L)'
;MSYDIYFLSRREGQSWDEVLEAMEDAAAEDSEPIPDELLEAWQRIEPQARTLLGDVDITEYEQESRDLSHSGTGINLSVFGDEVSVTVPYWHVGDGAATVLGTLFALSAIVEKETGLTAYDPQVEMPLADTPPQQAMGIMSRITTDLRNRYGG
;
A
#
# COMPACT_ATOMS: atom_id res chain seq x y z
N MET A 1 10.60 6.36 -6.24
CA MET A 1 9.56 7.20 -5.60
C MET A 1 8.21 6.64 -6.01
N SER A 2 7.38 6.30 -5.03
CA SER A 2 6.05 5.70 -5.18
C SER A 2 5.06 6.38 -4.25
N TYR A 3 3.78 6.28 -4.60
CA TYR A 3 2.68 6.52 -3.70
C TYR A 3 2.48 5.26 -2.87
N ASP A 4 2.61 5.38 -1.56
CA ASP A 4 2.67 4.23 -0.65
C ASP A 4 1.51 4.32 0.35
N ILE A 5 0.92 3.17 0.67
CA ILE A 5 -0.04 3.00 1.75
C ILE A 5 0.49 1.90 2.66
N TYR A 6 0.65 2.21 3.95
CA TYR A 6 1.06 1.25 4.97
C TYR A 6 -0.15 0.75 5.75
N PHE A 7 -0.14 -0.51 6.15
CA PHE A 7 -1.22 -1.07 6.97
C PHE A 7 -0.66 -1.34 8.36
N LEU A 8 -1.17 -0.59 9.34
CA LEU A 8 -0.56 -0.50 10.65
C LEU A 8 -1.53 -0.96 11.74
N SER A 9 -1.01 -1.67 12.73
CA SER A 9 -1.76 -2.07 13.91
C SER A 9 -1.82 -0.91 14.90
N ARG A 10 -2.99 -0.28 15.02
CA ARG A 10 -3.21 0.83 15.95
C ARG A 10 -4.14 0.40 17.07
N ARG A 11 -3.66 0.45 18.31
CA ARG A 11 -4.47 0.18 19.50
C ARG A 11 -5.38 1.38 19.82
N GLU A 12 -6.54 1.12 20.43
CA GLU A 12 -7.42 2.20 20.89
C GLU A 12 -6.67 3.16 21.83
N GLY A 13 -6.67 4.45 21.48
CA GLY A 13 -5.99 5.50 22.24
C GLY A 13 -4.50 5.70 21.92
N GLN A 14 -3.88 4.85 21.10
CA GLN A 14 -2.51 5.05 20.63
C GLN A 14 -2.45 6.20 19.61
N SER A 15 -1.42 7.04 19.71
CA SER A 15 -1.16 8.12 18.74
C SER A 15 -0.55 7.57 17.45
N TRP A 16 -0.67 8.32 16.36
CA TRP A 16 -0.04 7.92 15.09
C TRP A 16 1.48 8.01 15.13
N ASP A 17 2.04 8.98 15.86
CA ASP A 17 3.50 9.08 16.06
C ASP A 17 4.06 7.80 16.70
N GLU A 18 3.41 7.29 17.76
CA GLU A 18 3.82 6.03 18.40
C GLU A 18 3.69 4.80 17.48
N VAL A 19 2.71 4.80 16.57
CA VAL A 19 2.53 3.70 15.61
C VAL A 19 3.63 3.74 14.55
N LEU A 20 3.99 4.94 14.07
CA LEU A 20 5.06 5.12 13.08
C LEU A 20 6.44 4.84 13.67
N GLU A 21 6.72 5.28 14.89
CA GLU A 21 7.96 4.97 15.60
C GLU A 21 8.13 3.45 15.76
N ALA A 22 7.07 2.74 16.15
CA ALA A 22 7.11 1.28 16.27
C ALA A 22 7.35 0.57 14.93
N MET A 23 6.79 1.10 13.82
CA MET A 23 7.05 0.59 12.47
C MET A 23 8.52 0.80 12.07
N GLU A 24 9.07 1.99 12.30
CA GLU A 24 10.47 2.29 11.97
C GLU A 24 11.45 1.42 12.76
N ASP A 25 11.14 1.15 14.04
CA ASP A 25 11.94 0.25 14.88
C ASP A 25 11.87 -1.20 14.38
N ALA A 26 10.69 -1.69 13.97
CA ALA A 26 10.50 -3.04 13.43
C ALA A 26 11.25 -3.25 12.10
N ALA A 27 11.24 -2.24 11.22
CA ALA A 27 11.93 -2.28 9.93
C ALA A 27 13.46 -2.38 10.06
N ALA A 28 14.02 -2.12 11.25
CA ALA A 28 15.46 -2.22 11.52
C ALA A 28 15.90 -3.62 11.97
N GLU A 29 14.98 -4.53 12.28
CA GLU A 29 15.26 -5.92 12.69
C GLU A 29 15.32 -6.88 11.48
N ASP A 30 16.01 -8.02 11.62
CA ASP A 30 16.07 -9.05 10.57
C ASP A 30 14.67 -9.60 10.28
N SER A 31 14.40 -9.92 9.00
CA SER A 31 13.07 -10.31 8.54
C SER A 31 12.51 -11.54 9.29
N GLU A 32 11.41 -11.32 10.01
CA GLU A 32 10.64 -12.37 10.65
C GLU A 32 9.74 -13.09 9.63
N PRO A 33 9.38 -14.37 9.86
CA PRO A 33 8.38 -15.03 9.04
C PRO A 33 7.03 -14.32 9.14
N ILE A 34 6.26 -14.35 8.06
CA ILE A 34 4.91 -13.79 8.01
C ILE A 34 4.03 -14.50 9.06
N PRO A 35 3.35 -13.75 9.95
CA PRO A 35 2.39 -14.29 10.90
C PRO A 35 1.29 -15.13 10.23
N ASP A 36 0.87 -16.21 10.86
CA ASP A 36 -0.15 -17.13 10.33
C ASP A 36 -1.46 -16.38 9.99
N GLU A 37 -1.87 -15.41 10.81
CA GLU A 37 -3.05 -14.59 10.57
C GLU A 37 -2.96 -13.75 9.27
N LEU A 38 -1.77 -13.27 8.92
CA LEU A 38 -1.54 -12.54 7.67
C LEU A 38 -1.49 -13.48 6.48
N LEU A 39 -0.96 -14.69 6.63
CA LEU A 39 -1.04 -15.74 5.59
C LEU A 39 -2.49 -16.16 5.34
N GLU A 40 -3.31 -16.29 6.38
CA GLU A 40 -4.74 -16.56 6.23
C GLU A 40 -5.48 -15.38 5.57
N ALA A 41 -5.13 -14.14 5.93
CA ALA A 41 -5.66 -12.95 5.29
C ALA A 41 -5.26 -12.89 3.81
N TRP A 42 -4.02 -13.21 3.47
CA TRP A 42 -3.52 -13.27 2.10
C TRP A 42 -4.36 -14.17 1.21
N GLN A 43 -4.71 -15.38 1.70
CA GLN A 43 -5.57 -16.32 0.98
C GLN A 43 -6.97 -15.76 0.67
N ARG A 44 -7.44 -14.78 1.45
CA ARG A 44 -8.70 -14.07 1.21
C ARG A 44 -8.52 -12.82 0.35
N ILE A 45 -7.39 -12.15 0.45
CA ILE A 45 -7.06 -10.93 -0.31
C ILE A 45 -6.80 -11.26 -1.77
N GLU A 46 -5.95 -12.25 -2.07
CA GLU A 46 -5.54 -12.60 -3.44
C GLU A 46 -6.72 -12.75 -4.42
N PRO A 47 -7.77 -13.55 -4.14
CA PRO A 47 -8.91 -13.67 -5.07
C PRO A 47 -9.72 -12.38 -5.23
N GLN A 48 -9.81 -11.55 -4.18
CA GLN A 48 -10.49 -10.25 -4.24
C GLN A 48 -9.67 -9.25 -5.07
N ALA A 49 -8.35 -9.25 -4.88
CA ALA A 49 -7.42 -8.44 -5.66
C ALA A 49 -7.44 -8.83 -7.15
N ARG A 50 -7.46 -10.14 -7.47
CA ARG A 50 -7.67 -10.63 -8.85
C ARG A 50 -8.99 -10.18 -9.45
N THR A 51 -10.07 -10.17 -8.66
CA THR A 51 -11.37 -9.69 -9.13
C THR A 51 -11.35 -8.19 -9.45
N LEU A 52 -10.59 -7.41 -8.67
CA LEU A 52 -10.46 -5.97 -8.83
C LEU A 52 -9.50 -5.58 -9.97
N LEU A 53 -8.34 -6.23 -10.05
CA LEU A 53 -7.23 -5.87 -10.93
C LEU A 53 -7.22 -6.68 -12.24
N GLY A 54 -7.83 -7.86 -12.25
CA GLY A 54 -7.71 -8.82 -13.34
C GLY A 54 -6.47 -9.72 -13.16
N ASP A 55 -5.68 -9.84 -14.22
CA ASP A 55 -4.49 -10.68 -14.23
C ASP A 55 -3.37 -10.04 -13.40
N VAL A 56 -2.96 -10.72 -12.33
CA VAL A 56 -1.89 -10.29 -11.41
C VAL A 56 -0.80 -11.34 -11.33
N ASP A 57 0.43 -10.89 -11.15
CA ASP A 57 1.60 -11.73 -10.92
C ASP A 57 1.82 -11.88 -9.42
N ILE A 58 1.97 -13.13 -8.96
CA ILE A 58 2.25 -13.46 -7.56
C ILE A 58 3.69 -13.92 -7.43
N THR A 59 4.41 -13.35 -6.48
CA THR A 59 5.74 -13.80 -6.07
C THR A 59 5.71 -14.16 -4.60
N GLU A 60 6.27 -15.31 -4.24
CA GLU A 60 6.35 -15.77 -2.86
C GLU A 60 7.80 -16.13 -2.55
N TYR A 61 8.32 -15.62 -1.44
CA TYR A 61 9.66 -15.97 -0.95
C TYR A 61 9.52 -16.66 0.39
N GLU A 62 9.72 -17.98 0.37
CA GLU A 62 9.63 -18.87 1.53
C GLU A 62 8.42 -18.56 2.42
N GLN A 63 8.67 -18.25 3.69
CA GLN A 63 7.67 -17.81 4.67
C GLN A 63 7.83 -16.32 5.00
N GLU A 64 8.73 -15.61 4.32
CA GLU A 64 9.14 -14.25 4.69
C GLU A 64 8.43 -13.19 3.85
N SER A 65 8.09 -13.49 2.58
CA SER A 65 7.42 -12.51 1.72
C SER A 65 6.31 -13.07 0.83
N ARG A 66 5.30 -12.25 0.59
CA ARG A 66 4.24 -12.43 -0.41
C ARG A 66 4.03 -11.12 -1.16
N ASP A 67 4.10 -11.17 -2.48
CA ASP A 67 3.94 -10.02 -3.35
C ASP A 67 2.90 -10.29 -4.44
N LEU A 68 2.04 -9.30 -4.68
CA LEU A 68 1.07 -9.28 -5.76
C LEU A 68 1.29 -8.00 -6.54
N SER A 69 1.66 -8.15 -7.82
CA SER A 69 1.92 -7.04 -8.71
C SER A 69 0.95 -7.03 -9.89
N HIS A 70 0.53 -5.83 -10.29
CA HIS A 70 -0.31 -5.61 -11.45
C HIS A 70 0.40 -4.71 -12.46
N SER A 71 0.93 -5.30 -13.53
CA SER A 71 1.75 -4.61 -14.53
C SER A 71 1.02 -3.44 -15.23
N GLY A 72 -0.30 -3.53 -15.40
CA GLY A 72 -1.09 -2.49 -16.06
C GLY A 72 -1.17 -1.17 -15.29
N THR A 73 -1.19 -1.22 -13.95
CA THR A 73 -1.24 -0.03 -13.09
C THR A 73 0.09 0.23 -12.37
N GLY A 74 0.98 -0.75 -12.30
CA GLY A 74 2.16 -0.72 -11.43
C GLY A 74 1.83 -0.84 -9.94
N ILE A 75 0.60 -1.23 -9.58
CA ILE A 75 0.24 -1.50 -8.18
C ILE A 75 1.01 -2.73 -7.71
N ASN A 76 1.67 -2.64 -6.56
CA ASN A 76 2.28 -3.76 -5.86
C ASN A 76 1.77 -3.82 -4.42
N LEU A 77 1.10 -4.90 -4.05
CA LEU A 77 0.81 -5.27 -2.66
C LEU A 77 1.94 -6.16 -2.17
N SER A 78 2.57 -5.80 -1.06
CA SER A 78 3.66 -6.55 -0.45
C SER A 78 3.34 -6.87 1.00
N VAL A 79 3.63 -8.11 1.41
CA VAL A 79 3.66 -8.57 2.79
C VAL A 79 5.07 -9.08 3.05
N PHE A 80 5.74 -8.53 4.05
CA PHE A 80 7.10 -8.90 4.43
C PHE A 80 7.18 -8.96 5.96
N GLY A 81 7.33 -10.16 6.52
CA GLY A 81 7.11 -10.36 7.95
C GLY A 81 5.71 -9.91 8.37
N ASP A 82 5.62 -8.99 9.33
CA ASP A 82 4.37 -8.38 9.78
C ASP A 82 4.04 -7.06 9.05
N GLU A 83 4.91 -6.58 8.17
CA GLU A 83 4.68 -5.38 7.39
C GLU A 83 3.80 -5.67 6.17
N VAL A 84 2.79 -4.82 5.99
CA VAL A 84 1.92 -4.87 4.80
C VAL A 84 1.91 -3.47 4.18
N SER A 85 2.09 -3.41 2.86
CA SER A 85 2.06 -2.15 2.11
C SER A 85 1.49 -2.32 0.70
N VAL A 86 0.90 -1.26 0.18
CA VAL A 86 0.55 -1.15 -1.25
C VAL A 86 1.25 0.07 -1.83
N THR A 87 1.91 -0.12 -2.97
CA THR A 87 2.71 0.92 -3.61
C THR A 87 2.31 1.11 -5.07
N VAL A 88 2.44 2.34 -5.58
CA VAL A 88 2.20 2.72 -6.98
C VAL A 88 3.28 3.69 -7.46
N PRO A 89 3.95 3.46 -8.60
CA PRO A 89 4.92 4.42 -9.11
C PRO A 89 4.28 5.74 -9.59
N TYR A 90 4.97 6.87 -9.37
CA TYR A 90 4.55 8.22 -9.78
C TYR A 90 4.65 8.49 -11.29
N TRP A 91 4.10 7.64 -12.15
CA TRP A 91 4.11 7.83 -13.61
C TRP A 91 2.73 8.14 -14.22
N HIS A 92 1.66 8.08 -13.42
CA HIS A 92 0.29 8.32 -13.88
C HIS A 92 -0.05 9.81 -13.82
N VAL A 93 -0.81 10.30 -14.81
CA VAL A 93 -1.25 11.70 -14.89
C VAL A 93 -2.72 11.80 -15.30
N GLY A 94 -3.36 12.92 -14.93
CA GLY A 94 -4.75 13.21 -15.33
C GLY A 94 -5.72 12.10 -14.94
N ASP A 95 -6.61 11.72 -15.86
CA ASP A 95 -7.64 10.69 -15.62
C ASP A 95 -7.04 9.30 -15.30
N GLY A 96 -5.83 9.02 -15.78
CA GLY A 96 -5.10 7.80 -15.44
C GLY A 96 -4.70 7.76 -13.97
N ALA A 97 -4.25 8.88 -13.41
CA ALA A 97 -3.93 8.99 -11.99
C ALA A 97 -5.17 8.81 -11.10
N ALA A 98 -6.30 9.41 -11.49
CA ALA A 98 -7.56 9.24 -10.76
C ALA A 98 -8.04 7.80 -10.77
N THR A 99 -7.95 7.11 -11.92
CA THR A 99 -8.31 5.70 -12.04
C THR A 99 -7.43 4.83 -11.14
N VAL A 100 -6.11 5.03 -11.19
CA VAL A 100 -5.17 4.20 -10.43
C VAL A 100 -5.27 4.45 -8.94
N LEU A 101 -5.46 5.70 -8.49
CA LEU A 101 -5.71 5.99 -7.08
C LEU A 101 -7.03 5.38 -6.59
N GLY A 102 -8.07 5.40 -7.43
CA GLY A 102 -9.33 4.72 -7.11
C GLY A 102 -9.14 3.21 -6.92
N THR A 103 -8.36 2.57 -7.79
CA THR A 103 -8.01 1.15 -7.67
C THR A 103 -7.14 0.87 -6.47
N LEU A 104 -6.14 1.72 -6.19
CA LEU A 104 -5.29 1.66 -5.00
C LEU A 104 -6.16 1.67 -3.73
N PHE A 105 -7.08 2.63 -3.61
CA PHE A 105 -7.93 2.76 -2.43
C PHE A 105 -8.90 1.59 -2.29
N ALA A 106 -9.44 1.07 -3.40
CA ALA A 106 -10.28 -0.12 -3.39
C ALA A 106 -9.51 -1.36 -2.93
N LEU A 107 -8.25 -1.52 -3.37
CA LEU A 107 -7.39 -2.60 -2.90
C LEU A 107 -7.05 -2.43 -1.42
N SER A 108 -6.71 -1.22 -0.98
CA SER A 108 -6.43 -0.93 0.43
C SER A 108 -7.63 -1.27 1.33
N ALA A 109 -8.85 -0.95 0.91
CA ALA A 109 -10.05 -1.32 1.66
C ALA A 109 -10.23 -2.84 1.79
N ILE A 110 -9.84 -3.63 0.78
CA ILE A 110 -9.85 -5.11 0.85
C ILE A 110 -8.82 -5.56 1.88
N VAL A 111 -7.60 -5.03 1.82
CA VAL A 111 -6.52 -5.41 2.74
C VAL A 111 -6.88 -5.05 4.19
N GLU A 112 -7.35 -3.84 4.47
CA GLU A 112 -7.82 -3.45 5.82
C GLU A 112 -8.90 -4.39 6.33
N LYS A 113 -9.89 -4.73 5.50
CA LYS A 113 -10.99 -5.61 5.87
C LYS A 113 -10.53 -7.02 6.24
N GLU A 114 -9.58 -7.59 5.49
CA GLU A 114 -9.15 -8.98 5.67
C GLU A 114 -8.06 -9.14 6.73
N THR A 115 -7.27 -8.10 7.00
CA THR A 115 -6.19 -8.08 7.99
C THR A 115 -6.62 -7.48 9.34
N GLY A 116 -7.59 -6.57 9.35
CA GLY A 116 -7.94 -5.76 10.52
C GLY A 116 -6.95 -4.61 10.79
N LEU A 117 -5.94 -4.44 9.93
CA LEU A 117 -4.99 -3.32 10.01
C LEU A 117 -5.63 -2.03 9.48
N THR A 118 -5.11 -0.88 9.92
CA THR A 118 -5.55 0.43 9.42
C THR A 118 -4.63 0.90 8.30
N ALA A 119 -5.20 1.20 7.13
CA ALA A 119 -4.48 1.82 6.03
C ALA A 119 -4.12 3.26 6.42
N TYR A 120 -2.84 3.57 6.33
CA TYR A 120 -2.27 4.87 6.62
C TYR A 120 -1.62 5.42 5.35
N ASP A 121 -1.95 6.67 5.04
CA ASP A 121 -1.39 7.40 3.91
C ASP A 121 -0.33 8.38 4.43
N PRO A 122 0.98 8.03 4.34
CA PRO A 122 2.05 8.90 4.84
C PRO A 122 2.24 10.16 4.00
N GLN A 123 1.58 10.30 2.85
CA GLN A 123 1.71 11.50 2.02
C GLN A 123 0.80 12.63 2.53
N VAL A 124 -0.25 12.28 3.25
CA VAL A 124 -1.15 13.21 3.94
C VAL A 124 -1.13 13.07 5.46
N GLU A 125 -0.33 12.13 5.98
CA GLU A 125 -0.14 11.84 7.40
C GLU A 125 -1.45 11.51 8.14
N MET A 126 -2.29 10.68 7.51
CA MET A 126 -3.60 10.33 8.07
C MET A 126 -4.07 8.94 7.63
N PRO A 127 -5.04 8.35 8.36
CA PRO A 127 -5.70 7.13 7.92
C PRO A 127 -6.32 7.33 6.54
N LEU A 128 -6.26 6.32 5.68
CA LEU A 128 -6.78 6.41 4.32
C LEU A 128 -8.29 6.71 4.30
N ALA A 129 -9.03 6.24 5.30
CA ALA A 129 -10.45 6.54 5.48
C ALA A 129 -10.75 8.05 5.69
N ASP A 130 -9.77 8.80 6.21
CA ASP A 130 -9.88 10.24 6.46
C ASP A 130 -9.26 11.07 5.31
N THR A 131 -8.56 10.43 4.37
CA THR A 131 -7.90 11.10 3.24
C THR A 131 -8.91 11.58 2.19
N PRO A 132 -9.02 12.89 1.94
CA PRO A 132 -9.84 13.40 0.85
C PRO A 132 -9.27 12.98 -0.50
N PRO A 133 -10.05 12.35 -1.41
CA PRO A 133 -9.53 11.89 -2.70
C PRO A 133 -8.87 12.99 -3.54
N GLN A 134 -9.35 14.24 -3.42
CA GLN A 134 -8.78 15.38 -4.13
C GLN A 134 -7.36 15.73 -3.64
N GLN A 135 -7.07 15.48 -2.36
CA GLN A 135 -5.75 15.73 -1.78
C GLN A 135 -4.73 14.72 -2.30
N ALA A 136 -5.07 13.42 -2.28
CA ALA A 136 -4.25 12.35 -2.84
C ALA A 136 -3.94 12.57 -4.34
N MET A 137 -4.96 12.92 -5.13
CA MET A 137 -4.78 13.26 -6.55
C MET A 137 -3.85 14.45 -6.76
N GLY A 138 -3.97 15.49 -5.92
CA GLY A 138 -3.10 16.66 -5.98
C GLY A 138 -1.63 16.33 -5.71
N ILE A 139 -1.37 15.46 -4.74
CA ILE A 139 -0.02 15.00 -4.39
C ILE A 139 0.58 14.17 -5.53
N MET A 140 -0.15 13.16 -6.01
CA MET A 140 0.27 12.31 -7.13
C MET A 140 0.66 13.16 -8.33
N SER A 141 -0.20 14.08 -8.75
CA SER A 141 0.05 14.95 -9.91
C SER A 141 1.28 15.84 -9.72
N ARG A 142 1.44 16.43 -8.53
CA ARG A 142 2.58 17.31 -8.21
C ARG A 142 3.90 16.56 -8.27
N ILE A 143 3.98 15.39 -7.63
CA ILE A 143 5.22 14.60 -7.57
C ILE A 143 5.57 14.05 -8.95
N THR A 144 4.60 13.52 -9.69
CA THR A 144 4.83 13.07 -11.08
C THR A 144 5.35 14.19 -11.97
N THR A 145 4.81 15.40 -11.84
CA THR A 145 5.27 16.57 -12.61
C THR A 145 6.70 16.96 -12.24
N ASP A 146 7.04 17.00 -10.95
CA ASP A 146 8.39 17.32 -10.47
C ASP A 146 9.42 16.27 -10.95
N LEU A 147 9.11 14.98 -10.83
CA LEU A 147 9.97 13.90 -11.30
C LEU A 147 10.19 13.96 -12.81
N ARG A 148 9.14 14.23 -13.59
CA ARG A 148 9.26 14.41 -15.04
C ARG A 148 10.16 15.59 -15.41
N ASN A 149 10.07 16.69 -14.68
CA ASN A 149 10.93 17.86 -14.92
C ASN A 149 12.39 17.59 -14.56
N ARG A 150 12.66 16.76 -13.53
CA ARG A 150 14.02 16.44 -13.09
C ARG A 150 14.71 15.38 -13.95
N TYR A 151 13.96 14.41 -14.47
CA TYR A 151 14.52 13.20 -15.08
C TYR A 151 14.00 12.87 -16.49
N GLY A 152 12.99 13.59 -17.00
CA GLY A 152 12.33 13.31 -18.28
C GLY A 152 12.88 14.08 -19.48
N GLY A 153 14.18 14.38 -19.50
CA GLY A 153 14.89 15.03 -20.62
C GLY A 153 15.37 14.05 -21.67
#